data_AF-A0A8H3BTB1-F1
#
_entry.id   AF-A0A8H3BTB1-F1
#
_cell.length_a   1.000
_cell.length_b   1.000
_cell.length_c   1.000
_cell.angle_alpha   90.00
_cell.angle_beta   90.00
_cell.angle_gamma   90.00
#
_symmetry.space_group_name_H-M   'P 1'
#
loop_
_entity.id
_entity.type
_entity.pdbx_description
1 polymer ?
#
loop_
_entity_poly.entity_id
_entity_poly.type
_entity_poly.pdbx_seq_one_letter_code
_entity_poly.pdbx_strand_id
1 'polypeptide(L)'
;MPSLAFDPASPILLPSQSVLLPFEKATDYIDDALLALGLHTEARTSFIKYWLPNLSKHTYIALRFLPQGEYEKAAPLNITPAPEVVTRVFMLFKGVEESQVELWTDAVGMARKDVSLWRDIVGIDIEKALDASLFRVLEWGGMEVK
;
A
#
# COMPACT_ATOMS: atom_id res chain seq x y z
N MET A 1 -15.01 15.49 -28.23
CA MET A 1 -14.91 16.10 -26.89
C MET A 1 -13.47 15.89 -26.43
N PRO A 2 -12.75 16.93 -25.96
CA PRO A 2 -11.41 16.70 -25.42
C PRO A 2 -11.53 15.78 -24.20
N SER A 3 -10.70 14.74 -24.11
CA SER A 3 -10.56 13.99 -22.86
C SER A 3 -10.07 14.98 -21.80
N LEU A 4 -10.85 15.21 -20.76
CA LEU A 4 -10.35 15.93 -19.60
C LEU A 4 -9.24 15.06 -19.02
N ALA A 5 -7.99 15.53 -19.12
CA ALA A 5 -6.88 14.82 -18.50
C ALA A 5 -7.17 14.69 -17.00
N PHE A 6 -6.81 13.55 -16.40
CA PHE A 6 -6.92 13.40 -14.96
C PHE A 6 -6.07 14.49 -14.29
N ASP A 7 -6.70 15.27 -13.41
CA ASP A 7 -6.03 16.25 -12.55
C ASP A 7 -6.22 15.82 -11.10
N PRO A 8 -5.16 15.41 -10.39
CA PRO A 8 -5.28 15.00 -8.99
C PRO A 8 -5.67 16.16 -8.05
N ALA A 9 -5.45 17.42 -8.43
CA ALA A 9 -5.87 18.59 -7.65
C ALA A 9 -7.36 18.90 -7.84
N SER A 10 -7.96 18.41 -8.93
CA SER A 10 -9.39 18.57 -9.22
C SER A 10 -9.96 17.28 -9.85
N PRO A 11 -10.05 16.20 -9.06
CA PRO A 11 -10.47 14.91 -9.60
C PRO A 11 -11.94 14.95 -10.00
N ILE A 12 -12.20 14.71 -11.29
CA ILE A 12 -13.56 14.66 -11.84
C ILE A 12 -13.88 13.23 -12.26
N LEU A 13 -15.02 12.74 -11.77
CA LEU A 13 -15.57 11.45 -12.16
C LEU A 13 -16.69 11.66 -13.18
N LEU A 14 -16.50 11.17 -14.40
CA LEU A 14 -17.47 11.29 -15.48
C LEU A 14 -18.32 10.02 -15.60
N PRO A 15 -19.66 10.11 -15.64
CA PRO A 15 -20.53 8.94 -15.78
C PRO A 15 -20.20 8.06 -16.99
N SER A 16 -19.74 8.65 -18.10
CA SER A 16 -19.37 7.93 -19.32
C SER A 16 -18.09 7.10 -19.21
N GLN A 17 -17.35 7.19 -18.08
CA GLN A 17 -16.07 6.52 -17.86
C GLN A 17 -16.06 5.72 -16.55
N SER A 18 -17.20 5.56 -15.90
CA SER A 18 -17.30 4.93 -14.58
C SER A 18 -18.33 3.83 -14.58
N VAL A 19 -18.14 2.85 -13.70
CA VAL A 19 -19.22 1.95 -13.31
C VAL A 19 -19.97 2.57 -12.14
N LEU A 20 -21.27 2.31 -12.05
CA LEU A 20 -22.12 2.66 -10.91
C LEU A 20 -22.74 1.39 -10.35
N LEU A 21 -22.48 1.10 -9.08
CA LEU A 21 -22.92 -0.12 -8.42
C LEU A 21 -23.60 0.20 -7.09
N PRO A 22 -24.60 -0.57 -6.66
CA PRO A 22 -24.98 -0.61 -5.25
C PRO A 22 -23.76 -1.02 -4.41
N PHE A 23 -23.61 -0.44 -3.22
CA PHE A 23 -22.49 -0.74 -2.32
C PHE A 23 -22.30 -2.24 -2.06
N GLU A 24 -23.39 -2.99 -1.92
CA GLU A 24 -23.39 -4.45 -1.71
C GLU A 24 -22.67 -5.24 -2.82
N LYS A 25 -22.52 -4.68 -4.02
CA LYS A 25 -21.82 -5.31 -5.15
C LYS A 25 -20.44 -4.69 -5.41
N ALA A 26 -20.10 -3.61 -4.71
CA ALA A 26 -18.89 -2.85 -5.01
C ALA A 26 -17.62 -3.59 -4.58
N THR A 27 -17.64 -4.28 -3.42
CA THR A 27 -16.47 -5.01 -2.92
C THR A 27 -16.09 -6.18 -3.82
N ASP A 28 -17.09 -6.97 -4.24
CA ASP A 28 -16.88 -8.14 -5.09
C ASP A 28 -16.41 -7.72 -6.48
N TYR A 29 -17.00 -6.65 -7.04
CA TYR A 29 -16.54 -6.07 -8.31
C TYR A 29 -15.10 -5.59 -8.23
N ILE A 30 -14.70 -4.95 -7.12
CA ILE A 30 -13.31 -4.50 -6.92
C ILE A 30 -12.37 -5.70 -6.80
N ASP A 31 -12.74 -6.77 -6.08
CA ASP A 31 -11.91 -7.97 -5.96
C ASP A 31 -11.69 -8.63 -7.33
N ASP A 32 -12.75 -8.85 -8.09
CA ASP A 32 -12.69 -9.43 -9.44
C ASP A 32 -11.84 -8.57 -10.39
N ALA A 33 -12.01 -7.24 -10.34
CA ALA A 33 -11.21 -6.31 -11.14
C ALA A 33 -9.72 -6.38 -10.77
N LEU A 34 -9.38 -6.41 -9.48
CA LEU A 34 -7.99 -6.49 -9.02
C LEU A 34 -7.38 -7.88 -9.31
N LEU A 35 -8.17 -8.95 -9.27
CA LEU A 35 -7.75 -10.28 -9.69
C LEU A 35 -7.43 -10.31 -11.19
N ALA A 36 -8.28 -9.71 -12.02
CA ALA A 36 -8.04 -9.57 -13.46
C ALA A 36 -6.81 -8.71 -13.79
N LEU A 37 -6.44 -7.78 -12.89
CA LEU A 37 -5.21 -6.99 -12.96
C LEU A 37 -3.97 -7.72 -12.40
N GLY A 38 -4.12 -8.97 -11.95
CA GLY A 38 -3.01 -9.83 -11.51
C GLY A 38 -2.58 -9.65 -10.05
N LEU A 39 -3.36 -8.96 -9.22
CA LEU A 39 -3.05 -8.82 -7.79
C LEU A 39 -3.36 -10.13 -7.04
N HIS A 40 -2.47 -10.51 -6.13
CA HIS A 40 -2.65 -11.64 -5.22
C HIS A 40 -3.63 -11.30 -4.08
N THR A 41 -4.16 -12.34 -3.43
CA THR A 41 -5.28 -12.25 -2.46
C THR A 41 -5.07 -11.21 -1.35
N GLU A 42 -3.87 -11.14 -0.77
CA GLU A 42 -3.55 -10.22 0.32
C GLU A 42 -3.56 -8.76 -0.13
N ALA A 43 -3.04 -8.46 -1.33
CA ALA A 43 -3.09 -7.11 -1.90
C ALA A 43 -4.53 -6.66 -2.19
N ARG A 44 -5.38 -7.56 -2.73
CA ARG A 44 -6.79 -7.25 -2.98
C ARG A 44 -7.57 -7.03 -1.68
N THR A 45 -7.39 -7.93 -0.71
CA THR A 45 -8.01 -7.83 0.63
C THR A 45 -7.62 -6.52 1.31
N SER A 46 -6.33 -6.15 1.25
CA SER A 46 -5.83 -4.91 1.85
C SER A 46 -6.40 -3.67 1.17
N PHE A 47 -6.46 -3.67 -0.17
CA PHE A 47 -7.06 -2.58 -0.94
C PHE A 47 -8.53 -2.38 -0.55
N ILE A 48 -9.32 -3.45 -0.55
CA ILE A 48 -10.75 -3.39 -0.18
C ILE A 48 -10.92 -2.94 1.26
N LYS A 49 -10.19 -3.54 2.20
CA LYS A 49 -10.28 -3.21 3.63
C LYS A 49 -9.96 -1.74 3.90
N TYR A 50 -8.99 -1.18 3.20
CA TYR A 50 -8.60 0.23 3.34
C TYR A 50 -9.72 1.18 2.89
N TRP A 51 -10.33 0.92 1.74
CA TRP A 51 -11.36 1.80 1.18
C TRP A 51 -12.78 1.54 1.71
N LEU A 52 -13.03 0.34 2.27
CA LEU A 52 -14.35 -0.08 2.76
C LEU A 52 -15.04 0.95 3.69
N PRO A 53 -14.37 1.57 4.68
CA PRO A 53 -15.01 2.56 5.55
C PRO A 53 -15.51 3.81 4.83
N ASN A 54 -14.92 4.16 3.68
CA ASN A 54 -15.40 5.29 2.87
C ASN A 54 -16.49 4.85 1.90
N LEU A 55 -16.35 3.66 1.29
CA LEU A 55 -17.38 3.10 0.41
C LEU A 55 -18.70 2.87 1.17
N SER A 56 -18.65 2.34 2.39
CA SER A 56 -19.85 1.98 3.17
C SER A 56 -20.73 3.16 3.59
N LYS A 57 -20.24 4.40 3.43
CA LYS A 57 -21.01 5.63 3.71
C LYS A 57 -22.03 5.95 2.61
N HIS A 58 -21.98 5.26 1.48
CA HIS A 58 -22.76 5.59 0.29
C HIS A 58 -23.60 4.39 -0.17
N THR A 59 -24.82 4.66 -0.62
CA THR A 59 -25.72 3.61 -1.17
C THR A 59 -25.26 3.13 -2.54
N TYR A 60 -24.69 4.03 -3.34
CA TYR A 60 -24.17 3.74 -4.67
C TYR A 60 -22.73 4.24 -4.78
N ILE A 61 -21.89 3.43 -5.42
CA ILE A 61 -20.48 3.70 -5.65
C ILE A 61 -20.27 3.88 -7.14
N ALA A 62 -19.81 5.06 -7.52
CA ALA A 62 -19.23 5.30 -8.84
C ALA A 62 -17.72 5.11 -8.75
N LEU A 63 -17.13 4.26 -9.61
CA LEU A 63 -15.69 4.04 -9.62
C LEU A 63 -15.14 3.89 -11.04
N ARG A 64 -13.87 4.25 -11.20
CA ARG A 64 -13.11 4.13 -12.45
C ARG A 64 -11.67 3.79 -12.11
N PHE A 65 -11.09 2.83 -12.81
CA PHE A 65 -9.63 2.67 -12.89
C PHE A 65 -9.11 3.58 -14.00
N LEU A 66 -8.12 4.42 -13.69
CA LEU A 66 -7.56 5.34 -14.66
C LEU A 66 -6.71 4.59 -15.69
N PRO A 67 -6.82 4.90 -16.99
CA PRO A 67 -5.88 4.41 -17.99
C PRO A 67 -4.46 4.80 -17.58
N GLN A 68 -3.52 3.86 -17.70
CA GLN A 68 -2.14 4.08 -17.26
C GLN A 68 -1.53 5.35 -17.89
N GLY A 69 -1.72 5.56 -19.19
CA GLY A 69 -1.23 6.77 -19.87
C GLY A 69 -1.94 8.08 -19.50
N GLU A 70 -3.14 8.05 -18.88
CA GLU A 70 -3.77 9.25 -18.29
C GLU A 70 -3.19 9.52 -16.90
N TYR A 71 -2.98 8.48 -16.11
CA TYR A 71 -2.38 8.58 -14.78
C TYR A 71 -0.90 9.00 -14.84
N GLU A 72 -0.09 8.41 -15.73
CA GLU A 72 1.32 8.77 -15.92
C GLU A 72 1.53 10.20 -16.40
N LYS A 73 0.58 10.78 -17.14
CA LYS A 73 0.64 12.20 -17.53
C LYS A 73 0.37 13.12 -16.35
N ALA A 74 -0.55 12.73 -15.48
CA ALA A 74 -0.97 13.50 -14.31
C ALA A 74 -0.02 13.32 -13.11
N ALA A 75 0.56 12.13 -13.00
CA ALA A 75 1.45 11.67 -11.96
C ALA A 75 2.59 10.84 -12.60
N PRO A 76 3.53 11.50 -13.31
CA PRO A 76 4.66 10.80 -13.91
C PRO A 76 5.52 10.19 -12.81
N LEU A 77 5.64 8.85 -12.83
CA LEU A 77 6.58 8.15 -11.97
C LEU A 77 7.89 7.96 -12.74
N ASN A 78 8.69 9.02 -12.78
CA ASN A 78 10.04 8.97 -13.32
C ASN A 78 11.02 9.00 -12.15
N ILE A 79 11.54 7.84 -11.74
CA ILE A 79 12.62 7.79 -10.74
C ILE A 79 13.93 8.03 -11.49
N THR A 80 14.19 9.30 -11.79
CA THR A 80 15.42 9.74 -12.43
C THR A 80 15.77 11.13 -11.89
N PRO A 81 16.97 11.33 -11.31
CA PRO A 81 18.08 10.39 -11.23
C PRO A 81 17.77 9.17 -10.34
N ALA A 82 18.64 8.14 -10.39
CA ALA A 82 18.53 7.00 -9.47
C ALA A 82 18.47 7.54 -8.03
N PRO A 83 17.59 6.99 -7.18
CA PRO A 83 17.43 7.51 -5.83
C PRO A 83 18.74 7.31 -5.08
N GLU A 84 19.21 8.34 -4.41
CA GLU A 84 20.43 8.24 -3.60
C GLU A 84 20.23 7.30 -2.39
N VAL A 85 18.97 6.99 -2.06
CA VAL A 85 18.61 6.08 -0.96
C VAL A 85 17.41 5.21 -1.32
N VAL A 86 17.55 3.90 -1.14
CA VAL A 86 16.44 2.95 -1.16
C VAL A 86 16.35 2.24 0.19
N THR A 87 15.21 2.33 0.84
CA THR A 87 14.92 1.62 2.10
C THR A 87 13.91 0.51 1.83
N ARG A 88 14.21 -0.73 2.24
CA ARG A 88 13.33 -1.89 2.08
C ARG A 88 13.12 -2.57 3.42
N VAL A 89 11.88 -2.60 3.89
CA VAL A 89 11.52 -3.22 5.18
C VAL A 89 10.63 -4.43 4.92
N PHE A 90 11.00 -5.60 5.41
CA PHE A 90 10.14 -6.80 5.32
C PHE A 90 10.03 -7.49 6.68
N MET A 91 8.83 -7.56 7.22
CA MET A 91 8.58 -8.10 8.56
C MET A 91 8.00 -9.52 8.48
N LEU A 92 8.61 -10.48 9.17
CA LEU A 92 7.97 -11.76 9.47
C LEU A 92 7.26 -11.68 10.81
N PHE A 93 6.07 -12.24 10.92
CA PHE A 93 5.37 -12.37 12.20
C PHE A 93 4.70 -13.73 12.33
N LYS A 94 4.42 -14.17 13.55
CA LYS A 94 3.68 -15.40 13.86
C LYS A 94 2.88 -15.17 15.13
N GLY A 95 1.67 -15.72 15.21
CA GLY A 95 0.93 -15.81 16.46
C GLY A 95 1.64 -16.71 17.47
N VAL A 96 1.89 -16.21 18.67
CA VAL A 96 2.45 -16.98 19.78
C VAL A 96 1.35 -17.15 20.82
N GLU A 97 0.98 -18.40 21.10
CA GLU A 97 0.03 -18.72 22.16
C GLU A 97 0.59 -18.32 23.53
N GLU A 98 -0.26 -17.93 24.48
CA GLU A 98 0.17 -17.51 25.82
C GLU A 98 1.03 -18.60 26.51
N SER A 99 0.67 -19.87 26.32
CA SER A 99 1.42 -21.02 26.84
C SER A 99 2.81 -21.20 26.23
N GLN A 100 3.08 -20.55 25.08
CA GLN A 100 4.36 -20.63 24.38
C GLN A 100 5.25 -19.42 24.68
N VAL A 101 4.74 -18.36 25.32
CA VAL A 101 5.50 -17.12 25.58
C VAL A 101 6.80 -17.38 26.34
N GLU A 102 6.82 -18.35 27.25
CA GLU A 102 8.03 -18.74 27.99
C GLU A 102 9.14 -19.35 27.10
N LEU A 103 8.81 -19.78 25.88
CA LEU A 103 9.77 -20.25 24.87
C LEU A 103 10.41 -19.10 24.08
N TRP A 104 9.88 -17.88 24.22
CA TRP A 104 10.34 -16.68 23.52
C TRP A 104 11.12 -15.73 24.44
N THR A 105 11.75 -16.26 25.49
CA THR A 105 12.53 -15.48 26.47
C THR A 105 13.60 -14.59 25.81
N ASP A 106 14.27 -15.10 24.78
CA ASP A 106 15.24 -14.31 24.00
C ASP A 106 14.59 -13.17 23.21
N ALA A 107 13.37 -13.37 22.70
CA ALA A 107 12.60 -12.34 22.00
C ALA A 107 12.05 -11.28 22.98
N VAL A 108 11.70 -11.67 24.21
CA VAL A 108 11.41 -10.71 25.30
C VAL A 108 12.66 -9.89 25.62
N GLY A 109 13.84 -10.52 25.57
CA GLY A 109 15.13 -9.83 25.66
C GLY A 109 15.35 -8.82 24.53
N MET A 110 15.02 -9.20 23.29
CA MET A 110 15.07 -8.28 22.12
C MET A 110 14.13 -7.08 22.29
N ALA A 111 12.94 -7.27 22.88
CA ALA A 111 12.00 -6.17 23.13
C ALA A 111 12.50 -5.14 24.17
N ARG A 112 13.45 -5.53 25.01
CA ARG A 112 14.10 -4.63 26.00
C ARG A 112 15.31 -3.89 25.43
N LYS A 113 15.81 -4.31 24.26
CA LYS A 113 16.89 -3.60 23.57
C LYS A 113 16.36 -2.32 22.94
N ASP A 114 17.25 -1.39 22.66
CA ASP A 114 16.89 -0.17 21.96
C ASP A 114 16.35 -0.48 20.56
N VAL A 115 15.18 0.07 20.22
CA VAL A 115 14.50 -0.18 18.94
C VAL A 115 15.34 0.24 17.72
N SER A 116 16.34 1.12 17.90
CA SER A 116 17.27 1.49 16.85
C SER A 116 18.13 0.33 16.34
N LEU A 117 18.23 -0.80 17.07
CA LEU A 117 18.89 -2.02 16.59
C LEU A 117 18.32 -2.50 15.25
N TRP A 118 17.05 -2.22 14.97
CA TRP A 118 16.41 -2.62 13.71
C TRP A 118 16.99 -1.86 12.52
N ARG A 119 17.58 -0.68 12.74
CA ARG A 119 18.32 0.04 11.69
C ARG A 119 19.50 -0.79 11.22
N ASP A 120 20.23 -1.39 12.15
CA ASP A 120 21.38 -2.25 11.83
C ASP A 120 20.93 -3.59 11.23
N ILE A 121 19.87 -4.21 11.77
CA ILE A 121 19.34 -5.49 11.25
C ILE A 121 18.80 -5.34 9.83
N VAL A 122 18.06 -4.27 9.56
CA VAL A 122 17.49 -4.00 8.23
C VAL A 122 18.55 -3.39 7.29
N GLY A 123 19.62 -2.80 7.83
CA GLY A 123 20.69 -2.15 7.06
C GLY A 123 20.30 -0.75 6.56
N ILE A 124 19.55 0.00 7.37
CA ILE A 124 19.10 1.35 7.03
C ILE A 124 20.18 2.37 7.40
N ASP A 125 20.72 3.07 6.40
CA ASP A 125 21.48 4.30 6.59
C ASP A 125 20.52 5.40 7.05
N ILE A 126 20.38 5.59 8.37
CA ILE A 126 19.39 6.50 8.94
C ILE A 126 19.68 7.97 8.63
N GLU A 127 20.95 8.34 8.45
CA GLU A 127 21.32 9.71 8.11
C GLU A 127 20.84 10.04 6.71
N LYS A 128 21.15 9.18 5.73
CA LYS A 128 20.62 9.33 4.37
C LYS A 128 19.12 9.14 4.28
N ALA A 129 18.57 8.19 5.04
CA ALA A 129 17.13 7.95 5.06
C ALA A 129 16.35 9.10 5.70
N LEU A 130 16.97 9.98 6.50
CA LEU A 130 16.37 11.18 7.06
C LEU A 130 16.77 12.47 6.33
N ASP A 131 17.83 12.44 5.52
CA ASP A 131 18.28 13.57 4.74
C ASP A 131 17.21 13.97 3.71
N ALA A 132 16.54 15.08 4.00
CA ALA A 132 15.48 15.61 3.15
C ALA A 132 16.00 16.19 1.82
N SER A 133 17.32 16.34 1.66
CA SER A 133 17.95 16.80 0.43
C SER A 133 18.21 15.69 -0.60
N LEU A 134 18.08 14.41 -0.20
CA LEU A 134 18.27 13.25 -1.08
C LEU A 134 16.94 12.80 -1.71
N PHE A 135 17.02 12.24 -2.92
CA PHE A 135 15.89 11.55 -3.54
C PHE A 135 15.81 10.12 -2.99
N ARG A 136 14.76 9.85 -2.21
CA ARG A 136 14.61 8.62 -1.41
C ARG A 136 13.40 7.81 -1.88
N VAL A 137 13.53 6.48 -1.85
CA VAL A 137 12.46 5.52 -2.12
C VAL A 137 12.32 4.56 -0.94
N LEU A 138 11.09 4.33 -0.47
CA LEU A 138 10.76 3.37 0.58
C LEU A 138 9.80 2.31 0.04
N GLU A 139 10.19 1.04 0.21
CA GLU A 139 9.35 -0.14 0.01
C GLU A 139 9.18 -0.85 1.36
N TRP A 140 7.98 -1.33 1.65
CA TRP A 140 7.75 -2.13 2.86
C TRP A 140 6.73 -3.23 2.62
N GLY A 141 6.87 -4.33 3.37
CA GLY A 141 5.98 -5.49 3.32
C GLY A 141 6.10 -6.36 4.58
N GLY A 142 5.29 -7.42 4.65
CA GLY A 142 5.39 -8.40 5.72
C GLY A 142 4.62 -9.68 5.43
N MET A 143 4.94 -10.74 6.17
CA MET A 143 4.41 -12.09 5.96
C MET A 143 4.19 -12.81 7.29
N GLU A 144 3.04 -13.46 7.44
CA GLU A 144 2.79 -14.37 8.56
C GLU A 144 3.46 -15.72 8.32
N VAL A 145 4.18 -16.24 9.32
CA VAL A 145 4.76 -17.58 9.32
C VAL A 145 3.80 -18.52 10.04
N LYS A 146 3.23 -19.48 9.29
CA LYS A 146 2.34 -20.52 9.83
C LYS A 146 3.12 -21.54 10.66
#